data_AF-A0A453DKN1-F1
#
_entry.id   AF-A0A453DKN1-F1
#
_cell.length_a   1.000
_cell.length_b   1.000
_cell.length_c   1.000
_cell.angle_alpha   90.00
_cell.angle_beta   90.00
_cell.angle_gamma   90.00
#
_symmetry.space_group_name_H-M   'P 1'
#
loop_
_entity.id
_entity.type
_entity.pdbx_description
1 polymer ?
#
loop_
_entity_poly.entity_id
_entity_poly.type
_entity_poly.pdbx_seq_one_letter_code
_entity_poly.pdbx_strand_id
1 'polypeptide(L)'
;FQFPWRADFTDEGSNIISHYAMWHTMPGKFYGLRAEMSIWASPNIENSQESGASIQIYCQDRGHYNLIQAGFHILPSLYHNRDIRFFTYWTKDSRSKGCYNLQCGGFIPASGAKLVPGQAIAPPSIYGIQDHYIRLSLNKTGSKFWRLGGVPS
;
A
#
# COMPACT_ATOMS: atom_id res chain seq x y z
N PHE A 1 -7.34 23.89 10.22
CA PHE A 1 -6.88 22.56 9.79
C PHE A 1 -5.36 22.56 9.82
N GLN A 2 -4.77 22.01 10.87
CA GLN A 2 -3.31 21.92 11.02
C GLN A 2 -2.99 20.43 10.99
N PHE A 3 -2.22 19.98 10.00
CA PHE A 3 -1.64 18.64 9.95
C PHE A 3 -0.25 18.74 10.60
N PRO A 4 -0.06 18.38 11.88
CA PRO A 4 1.27 18.34 12.45
C PRO A 4 1.83 16.93 12.30
N TRP A 5 3.14 16.84 12.04
CA TRP A 5 3.94 15.60 11.94
C TRP A 5 4.00 14.96 10.55
N ARG A 6 4.83 15.56 9.68
CA ARG A 6 5.66 14.76 8.77
C ARG A 6 6.62 13.99 9.66
N ALA A 7 6.52 12.66 9.66
CA ALA A 7 7.49 11.81 10.31
C ALA A 7 8.34 11.19 9.20
N ASP A 8 9.52 11.75 8.98
CA ASP A 8 10.56 11.11 8.19
C ASP A 8 11.22 10.08 9.10
N PHE A 9 10.78 8.82 9.00
CA PHE A 9 11.43 7.71 9.69
C PHE A 9 12.56 7.21 8.79
N THR A 10 13.77 7.71 9.00
CA THR A 10 14.98 7.01 8.58
C THR A 10 15.37 6.04 9.69
N ASP A 11 15.16 4.76 9.46
CA ASP A 11 15.67 3.72 10.36
C ASP A 11 17.18 3.57 10.08
N GLU A 12 17.99 4.27 10.90
CA GLU A 12 19.45 4.32 10.77
C GLU A 12 20.04 2.90 10.84
N GLY A 13 20.54 2.41 9.70
CA GLY A 13 21.08 1.06 9.53
C GLY A 13 20.23 0.14 8.63
N SER A 14 19.02 0.54 8.28
CA SER A 14 18.23 -0.11 7.23
C SER A 14 18.53 0.52 5.87
N ASN A 15 18.57 -0.27 4.79
CA ASN A 15 18.67 0.23 3.41
C ASN A 15 17.29 0.72 2.89
N ILE A 16 16.40 1.16 3.78
CA ILE A 16 15.02 1.54 3.49
C ILE A 16 14.89 3.05 3.62
N ILE A 17 14.44 3.70 2.55
CA ILE A 17 14.03 5.11 2.56
C ILE A 17 12.50 5.13 2.53
N SER A 18 11.88 5.77 3.51
CA SER A 18 10.42 5.85 3.61
C SER A 18 9.97 7.22 4.08
N HIS A 19 8.93 7.75 3.43
CA HIS A 19 8.29 9.02 3.78
C HIS A 19 6.83 8.77 4.12
N TYR A 20 6.35 9.33 5.24
CA TYR A 20 5.00 9.12 5.72
C TYR A 20 4.28 10.44 6.01
N ALA A 21 3.01 10.47 5.61
CA ALA A 21 2.02 11.40 6.15
C ALA A 21 1.00 10.58 6.94
N MET A 22 0.85 10.85 8.23
CA MET A 22 0.05 10.02 9.14
C MET A 22 -1.00 10.82 9.87
N TRP A 23 -2.12 10.17 10.16
CA TRP A 23 -3.12 10.66 11.10
C TRP A 23 -3.24 9.68 12.27
N HIS A 24 -2.78 10.09 13.45
CA HIS A 24 -2.94 9.33 14.68
C HIS A 24 -4.30 9.58 15.30
N THR A 25 -4.94 8.51 15.75
CA THR A 25 -6.30 8.54 16.29
C THR A 25 -6.32 7.84 17.65
N MET A 26 -7.21 8.27 18.54
CA MET A 26 -7.50 7.52 19.75
C MET A 26 -8.23 6.20 19.40
N PRO A 27 -8.14 5.17 20.25
CA PRO A 27 -8.89 3.93 20.04
C PRO A 27 -10.37 4.20 19.75
N GLY A 28 -10.87 3.61 18.67
CA GLY A 28 -12.21 3.92 18.16
C GLY A 28 -12.65 2.96 17.06
N LYS A 29 -13.85 3.19 16.52
CA LYS A 29 -14.38 2.42 15.39
C LYS A 29 -14.01 3.12 14.08
N PHE A 30 -13.16 2.47 13.30
CA PHE A 30 -12.79 2.91 11.95
C PHE A 30 -13.34 1.93 10.91
N TYR A 31 -13.93 2.49 9.86
CA TYR A 31 -14.64 1.70 8.84
C TYR A 31 -13.84 1.57 7.55
N GLY A 32 -12.81 2.40 7.36
CA GLY A 32 -12.01 2.36 6.16
C GLY A 32 -11.10 3.55 5.98
N LEU A 33 -10.33 3.50 4.90
CA LEU A 33 -9.48 4.56 4.41
C LEU A 33 -9.63 4.63 2.89
N ARG A 34 -9.64 5.85 2.35
CA ARG A 34 -9.60 6.10 0.91
C ARG A 34 -8.53 7.12 0.63
N ALA A 35 -7.73 6.88 -0.41
CA ALA A 35 -6.80 7.87 -0.92
C ALA A 35 -6.68 7.76 -2.44
N GLU A 36 -6.17 8.84 -3.01
CA GLU A 36 -5.75 8.92 -4.39
C GLU A 36 -4.24 9.20 -4.40
N MET A 37 -3.50 8.46 -5.22
CA MET A 37 -2.05 8.57 -5.30
C MET A 37 -1.58 8.51 -6.75
N SER A 38 -0.63 9.36 -7.09
CA SER A 38 0.03 9.38 -8.40
C SER A 38 0.91 8.14 -8.58
N ILE A 39 0.89 7.55 -9.76
CA ILE A 39 1.60 6.32 -10.11
C ILE A 39 2.91 6.69 -10.77
N TRP A 40 4.06 6.25 -10.22
CA TRP A 40 5.37 6.59 -10.76
C TRP A 40 6.18 5.33 -11.10
N ALA A 41 6.87 5.38 -12.23
CA ALA A 41 7.83 4.36 -12.62
C ALA A 41 9.18 4.59 -11.92
N SER A 42 9.95 3.51 -11.72
CA SER A 42 11.33 3.56 -11.26
C SER A 42 12.19 2.76 -12.25
N PRO A 43 12.72 3.39 -13.31
CA PRO A 43 13.35 2.68 -14.42
C PRO A 43 14.67 1.98 -14.02
N ASN A 44 15.36 2.49 -13.01
CA ASN A 44 16.67 1.99 -12.58
C ASN A 44 16.59 1.02 -11.39
N ILE A 45 15.42 0.44 -11.14
CA ILE A 45 15.24 -0.49 -10.01
C ILE A 45 15.96 -1.83 -10.27
N GLU A 46 16.74 -2.26 -9.29
CA GLU A 46 17.46 -3.54 -9.29
C GLU A 46 16.58 -4.69 -8.78
N ASN A 47 17.02 -5.93 -9.02
CA ASN A 47 16.22 -7.12 -8.68
C ASN A 47 15.98 -7.30 -7.18
N SER A 48 16.86 -6.78 -6.34
CA SER A 48 16.79 -6.84 -4.87
C SER A 48 16.04 -5.65 -4.25
N GLN A 49 15.55 -4.71 -5.06
CA GLN A 49 14.94 -3.48 -4.60
C GLN A 49 13.41 -3.48 -4.74
N GLU A 50 12.77 -2.63 -3.94
CA GLU A 50 11.34 -2.33 -4.00
C GLU A 50 11.16 -0.81 -4.03
N SER A 51 10.24 -0.32 -4.85
CA SER A 51 9.85 1.10 -4.86
C SER A 51 8.35 1.21 -5.10
N GLY A 52 7.66 2.08 -4.38
CA GLY A 52 6.22 2.22 -4.51
C GLY A 52 5.60 3.26 -3.59
N ALA A 53 4.27 3.36 -3.65
CA ALA A 53 3.48 4.17 -2.74
C ALA A 53 2.23 3.41 -2.31
N SER A 54 1.75 3.67 -1.10
CA SER A 54 0.64 2.92 -0.53
C SER A 54 -0.12 3.68 0.54
N ILE A 55 -1.36 3.26 0.77
CA ILE A 55 -2.09 3.56 2.01
C ILE A 55 -1.98 2.39 2.97
N GLN A 56 -1.92 2.71 4.25
CA GLN A 56 -1.83 1.72 5.31
C GLN A 56 -2.74 2.02 6.48
N ILE A 57 -3.31 0.97 7.06
CA ILE A 57 -4.02 0.99 8.34
C ILE A 57 -3.25 0.03 9.24
N TYR A 58 -2.76 0.52 10.38
CA TYR A 58 -2.07 -0.31 11.35
C TYR A 58 -2.56 -0.06 12.77
N CYS A 59 -2.42 -1.08 13.61
CA CYS A 59 -2.65 -1.01 15.04
C CYS A 59 -1.51 -1.72 15.76
N GLN A 60 -0.96 -1.06 16.77
CA GLN A 60 0.07 -1.62 17.63
C GLN A 60 -0.42 -1.57 19.09
N ASP A 61 -0.56 -2.73 19.72
CA ASP A 61 -0.95 -2.84 21.12
C ASP A 61 -0.19 -3.98 21.81
N ARG A 62 0.50 -3.67 22.92
CA ARG A 62 1.23 -4.64 23.78
C ARG A 62 2.08 -5.68 23.02
N GLY A 63 2.73 -5.27 21.93
CA GLY A 63 3.58 -6.14 21.11
C GLY A 63 2.86 -6.87 19.97
N HIS A 64 1.54 -6.72 19.85
CA HIS A 64 0.78 -7.12 18.67
C HIS A 64 0.80 -5.97 17.65
N TYR A 65 1.18 -6.28 16.41
CA TYR A 65 1.23 -5.33 15.31
C TYR A 65 0.41 -5.88 14.15
N ASN A 66 -0.68 -5.22 13.79
CA ASN A 66 -1.43 -5.58 12.60
C ASN A 66 -1.30 -4.47 11.58
N LEU A 67 -0.96 -4.83 10.35
CA LEU A 67 -0.84 -3.90 9.24
C LEU A 67 -1.58 -4.44 8.03
N ILE A 68 -2.34 -3.55 7.41
CA ILE A 68 -2.97 -3.75 6.12
C ILE A 68 -2.53 -2.60 5.24
N GLN A 69 -2.02 -2.94 4.07
CA GLN A 69 -1.46 -1.98 3.13
C GLN A 69 -1.98 -2.30 1.74
N ALA A 70 -2.26 -1.26 0.97
CA ALA A 70 -2.59 -1.38 -0.45
C ALA A 70 -2.03 -0.19 -1.22
N GLY A 71 -1.51 -0.45 -2.40
CA GLY A 71 -0.78 0.55 -3.16
C GLY A 71 -0.30 0.01 -4.49
N PHE A 72 0.69 0.69 -5.06
CA PHE A 72 1.45 0.17 -6.18
C PHE A 72 2.92 0.08 -5.81
N HIS A 73 3.62 -0.87 -6.41
CA HIS A 73 5.07 -1.00 -6.28
C HIS A 73 5.68 -1.61 -7.54
N ILE A 74 6.99 -1.54 -7.62
CA ILE A 74 7.81 -2.31 -8.54
C ILE A 74 8.68 -3.20 -7.66
N LEU A 75 8.49 -4.51 -7.76
CA LEU A 75 9.18 -5.50 -6.94
C LEU A 75 9.64 -6.67 -7.83
N PRO A 76 10.80 -6.54 -8.50
CA PRO A 76 11.22 -7.53 -9.48
C PRO A 76 11.48 -8.92 -8.89
N SER A 77 11.88 -9.01 -7.62
CA SER A 77 12.05 -10.29 -6.91
C SER A 77 10.73 -11.08 -6.79
N LEU A 78 9.58 -10.40 -6.74
CA LEU A 78 8.26 -11.03 -6.61
C LEU A 78 7.62 -11.35 -7.97
N TYR A 79 7.74 -10.47 -8.96
CA TYR A 79 7.03 -10.60 -10.24
C TYR A 79 7.90 -11.01 -11.43
N HIS A 80 9.23 -11.06 -11.25
CA HIS A 80 10.19 -11.37 -12.29
C HIS A 80 10.16 -10.42 -13.50
N ASN A 81 9.68 -9.19 -13.29
CA ASN A 81 9.68 -8.08 -14.24
C ASN A 81 9.74 -6.74 -13.50
N ARG A 82 9.79 -5.62 -14.24
CA ARG A 82 9.83 -4.26 -13.67
C ARG A 82 8.51 -3.49 -13.87
N ASP A 83 7.41 -4.21 -14.06
CA ASP A 83 6.11 -3.56 -14.22
C ASP A 83 5.68 -2.93 -12.89
N ILE A 84 4.97 -1.82 -12.97
CA ILE A 84 4.27 -1.27 -11.82
C ILE A 84 3.09 -2.20 -11.52
N ARG A 85 3.01 -2.70 -10.29
CA ARG A 85 2.02 -3.69 -9.88
C ARG A 85 1.15 -3.12 -8.78
N PHE A 86 -0.15 -3.26 -8.92
CA PHE A 86 -1.07 -3.06 -7.80
C PHE A 86 -0.81 -4.16 -6.78
N PHE A 87 -0.64 -3.81 -5.51
CA PHE A 87 -0.38 -4.78 -4.47
C PHE A 87 -1.25 -4.56 -3.24
N THR A 88 -1.42 -5.64 -2.51
CA THR A 88 -1.88 -5.63 -1.14
C THR A 88 -0.84 -6.32 -0.27
N TYR A 89 -0.69 -5.87 0.97
CA TYR A 89 0.17 -6.53 1.94
C TYR A 89 -0.55 -6.60 3.28
N TRP A 90 -0.42 -7.75 3.95
CA TRP A 90 -0.99 -7.97 5.27
C TRP A 90 0.01 -8.70 6.16
N THR A 91 0.11 -8.26 7.41
CA THR A 91 0.75 -9.01 8.48
C THR A 91 -0.04 -8.92 9.78
N LYS A 92 0.02 -9.99 10.56
CA LYS A 92 -0.64 -10.14 11.88
C LYS A 92 0.25 -9.75 13.06
N ASP A 93 1.56 -9.67 12.85
CA ASP A 93 2.54 -9.31 13.86
C ASP A 93 3.83 -8.74 13.21
N SER A 94 4.76 -8.26 14.04
CA SER A 94 6.05 -7.73 13.60
C SER A 94 7.13 -8.80 13.38
N ARG A 95 6.80 -10.10 13.57
CA ARG A 95 7.77 -11.21 13.59
C ARG A 95 7.61 -12.18 12.42
N SER A 96 6.39 -12.34 11.94
CA SER A 96 5.99 -13.20 10.84
C SER A 96 6.24 -12.49 9.51
N LYS A 97 6.65 -13.24 8.48
CA LYS A 97 6.58 -12.73 7.11
C LYS A 97 5.11 -12.46 6.78
N GLY A 98 4.79 -11.23 6.41
CA GLY A 98 3.48 -10.92 5.85
C GLY A 98 3.32 -11.51 4.46
N CYS A 99 2.14 -11.31 3.87
CA CYS A 99 1.81 -11.88 2.57
C CYS A 99 1.45 -10.79 1.58
N TYR A 100 2.01 -10.90 0.38
CA TYR A 100 1.64 -10.04 -0.75
C TYR A 100 0.41 -10.58 -1.47
N ASN A 101 -0.32 -9.67 -2.09
CA ASN A 101 -1.47 -9.94 -2.94
C ASN A 101 -2.51 -10.81 -2.21
N LEU A 102 -3.08 -11.79 -2.91
CA LEU A 102 -4.07 -12.73 -2.37
C LEU A 102 -3.45 -14.02 -1.85
N GLN A 103 -2.14 -14.05 -1.56
CA GLN A 103 -1.46 -15.25 -1.07
C GLN A 103 -1.94 -15.68 0.33
N CYS A 104 -2.47 -14.74 1.11
CA CYS A 104 -3.09 -15.02 2.41
C CYS A 104 -4.50 -14.42 2.47
N GLY A 105 -5.34 -14.99 3.33
CA GLY A 105 -6.66 -14.44 3.62
C GLY A 105 -6.55 -13.09 4.31
N GLY A 106 -7.23 -12.07 3.78
CA GLY A 106 -7.25 -10.72 4.38
C GLY A 106 -7.97 -9.69 3.52
N PHE A 107 -7.84 -9.83 2.19
CA PHE A 107 -8.47 -8.94 1.22
C PHE A 107 -9.49 -9.67 0.36
N ILE A 108 -10.58 -8.97 0.03
CA ILE A 108 -11.56 -9.38 -0.95
C ILE A 108 -11.79 -8.19 -1.90
N PRO A 109 -11.62 -8.34 -3.23
CA PRO A 109 -11.97 -7.28 -4.16
C PRO A 109 -13.43 -6.86 -4.00
N ALA A 110 -13.68 -5.55 -3.99
CA ALA A 110 -15.05 -5.03 -4.02
C ALA A 110 -15.71 -5.38 -5.35
N SER A 111 -17.03 -5.55 -5.34
CA SER A 111 -17.78 -5.77 -6.59
C SER A 111 -17.55 -4.59 -7.54
N GLY A 112 -17.16 -4.89 -8.78
CA GLY A 112 -16.82 -3.89 -9.79
C GLY A 112 -15.43 -3.25 -9.65
N ALA A 113 -14.57 -3.71 -8.72
CA ALA A 113 -13.20 -3.23 -8.63
C ALA A 113 -12.45 -3.44 -9.97
N LYS A 114 -11.77 -2.39 -10.44
CA LYS A 114 -11.01 -2.39 -11.70
C LYS A 114 -9.57 -2.83 -11.54
N LEU A 115 -9.10 -2.95 -10.29
CA LEU A 115 -7.76 -3.38 -9.93
C LEU A 115 -7.84 -4.65 -9.09
N VAL A 116 -7.07 -5.66 -9.48
CA VAL A 116 -6.90 -6.92 -8.75
C VAL A 116 -5.46 -7.02 -8.25
N PRO A 117 -5.20 -7.45 -6.99
CA PRO A 117 -3.83 -7.53 -6.49
C PRO A 117 -2.92 -8.37 -7.39
N GLY A 118 -1.73 -7.86 -7.70
CA GLY A 118 -0.77 -8.41 -8.66
C GLY A 118 -0.95 -7.92 -10.10
N GLN A 119 -2.02 -7.20 -10.42
CA GLN A 119 -2.26 -6.64 -11.76
C GLN A 119 -1.22 -5.57 -12.11
N ALA A 120 -0.71 -5.61 -13.35
CA ALA A 120 0.13 -4.54 -13.89
C ALA A 120 -0.68 -3.26 -14.11
N ILE A 121 -0.10 -2.12 -13.77
CA ILE A 121 -0.69 -0.79 -13.93
C ILE A 121 0.13 -0.01 -14.96
N ALA A 122 -0.55 0.59 -15.93
CA ALA A 122 0.02 1.47 -16.92
C ALA A 122 -1.05 2.45 -17.43
N PRO A 123 -0.65 3.61 -17.98
CA PRO A 123 0.72 4.16 -18.00
C PRO A 123 1.14 4.79 -16.66
N PRO A 124 2.45 4.97 -16.40
CA PRO A 124 2.95 5.77 -15.28
C PRO A 124 2.80 7.27 -15.55
N SER A 125 2.83 8.07 -14.49
CA SER A 125 2.96 9.53 -14.55
C SER A 125 4.28 9.94 -15.22
N ILE A 126 4.23 11.06 -15.93
CA ILE A 126 5.36 11.69 -16.61
C ILE A 126 5.57 13.07 -16.00
N TYR A 127 6.74 13.25 -15.38
CA TYR A 127 7.06 14.46 -14.63
C TYR A 127 6.90 15.72 -15.49
N GLY A 128 6.09 16.67 -15.00
CA GLY A 128 5.83 17.94 -15.67
C GLY A 128 4.95 17.87 -16.92
N ILE A 129 4.44 16.69 -17.28
CA ILE A 129 3.63 16.48 -18.48
C ILE A 129 2.23 15.97 -18.12
N GLN A 130 2.15 14.81 -17.48
CA GLN A 130 0.88 14.14 -17.22
C GLN A 130 0.96 13.27 -15.98
N ASP A 131 0.04 13.46 -15.05
CA ASP A 131 -0.10 12.60 -13.89
C ASP A 131 -1.17 11.53 -14.13
N HIS A 132 -0.86 10.31 -13.75
CA HIS A 132 -1.78 9.19 -13.69
C HIS A 132 -1.97 8.77 -12.25
N TYR A 133 -3.21 8.46 -11.86
CA TYR A 133 -3.58 8.23 -10.47
C TYR A 133 -4.29 6.89 -10.29
N ILE A 134 -4.11 6.29 -9.11
CA ILE A 134 -5.04 5.27 -8.61
C ILE A 134 -5.80 5.81 -7.41
N ARG A 135 -7.11 5.59 -7.41
CA ARG A 135 -7.94 5.79 -6.23
C ARG A 135 -8.22 4.46 -5.55
N LEU A 136 -7.73 4.32 -4.33
CA LEU A 136 -7.88 3.10 -3.53
C LEU A 136 -8.83 3.32 -2.37
N SER A 137 -9.67 2.32 -2.10
CA SER A 137 -10.56 2.28 -0.92
C SER A 137 -10.37 0.96 -0.19
N LEU A 138 -9.98 1.04 1.08
CA LEU A 138 -9.93 -0.06 2.02
C LEU A 138 -11.11 0.08 2.98
N ASN A 139 -12.05 -0.86 2.94
CA ASN A 139 -13.23 -0.83 3.81
C ASN A 139 -13.31 -2.09 4.65
N LYS A 140 -13.57 -1.94 5.95
CA LYS A 140 -13.79 -3.07 6.84
C LYS A 140 -15.09 -3.78 6.44
N THR A 141 -15.03 -5.09 6.25
CA THR A 141 -16.23 -5.90 6.01
C THR A 141 -16.38 -7.00 7.05
N GLY A 142 -17.40 -6.87 7.90
CA GLY A 142 -17.61 -7.77 9.03
C GLY A 142 -16.35 -7.92 9.89
N SER A 143 -16.13 -9.13 10.41
CA SER A 143 -15.04 -9.42 11.35
C SER A 143 -13.74 -9.93 10.70
N LYS A 144 -13.74 -10.40 9.44
CA LYS A 144 -12.60 -11.18 8.89
C LYS A 144 -11.88 -10.60 7.67
N PHE A 145 -12.50 -9.71 6.89
CA PHE A 145 -11.93 -9.28 5.60
C PHE A 145 -12.04 -7.78 5.34
N TRP A 146 -11.13 -7.27 4.52
CA TRP A 146 -11.17 -5.91 4.00
C TRP A 146 -11.57 -5.91 2.53
N ARG A 147 -12.56 -5.09 2.18
CA ARG A 147 -12.94 -4.86 0.80
C ARG A 147 -12.03 -3.82 0.17
N LEU A 148 -11.49 -4.20 -0.98
CA LEU A 148 -10.58 -3.38 -1.77
C LEU A 148 -11.26 -2.88 -3.03
N GLY A 149 -11.44 -1.56 -3.12
CA GLY A 149 -11.84 -0.89 -4.36
C GLY A 149 -10.65 -0.17 -4.97
N GLY A 150 -10.50 -0.24 -6.29
CA GLY A 150 -9.47 0.46 -7.04
C GLY A 150 -10.00 0.90 -8.39
N VAL A 151 -9.78 2.17 -8.76
CA VAL A 151 -10.08 2.70 -10.09
C VAL A 151 -8.84 3.48 -10.56
N PRO A 152 -8.21 3.08 -11.68
CA PRO A 152 -7.19 3.89 -12.34
C PRO A 152 -7.84 5.06 -13.09
N SER A 153 -7.15 6.19 -13.16
CA SER A 153 -7.53 7.35 -14.00
C SER A 153 -7.25 7.10 -15.47
#